data_AF-A0A2S9GFW1-F1
#
_entry.id   AF-A0A2S9GFW1-F1
#
_cell.length_a   1.000
_cell.length_b   1.000
_cell.length_c   1.000
_cell.angle_alpha   90.00
_cell.angle_beta   90.00
_cell.angle_gamma   90.00
#
_symmetry.space_group_name_H-M   'P 1'
#
loop_
_entity.id
_entity.type
_entity.pdbx_description
1 polymer ?
#
loop_
_entity_poly.entity_id
_entity_poly.type
_entity_poly.pdbx_seq_one_letter_code
_entity_poly.pdbx_strand_id
1 'polypeptide(L)'
;GTKRTHWIWFIFPQVRGLGHSATAQRYGIASSDEARAYLAHPILGPRLRQCAGLLATHAGRSATEILGHPDDLKVRSSMTLFAR
;
A
#
# COMPACT_ATOMS: atom_id res chain seq x y z
N GLY A 1 -4.59 15.36 -0.34
CA GLY A 1 -5.12 14.01 -0.55
C GLY A 1 -5.70 13.86 -1.95
N THR A 2 -4.86 13.93 -2.99
CA THR A 2 -5.26 13.45 -4.32
C THR A 2 -4.01 12.85 -4.97
N LYS A 3 -4.04 11.55 -5.25
CA LYS A 3 -2.99 10.84 -5.97
C LYS A 3 -2.95 11.29 -7.43
N ARG A 4 -1.75 11.49 -8.00
CA ARG A 4 -1.58 12.01 -9.37
C ARG A 4 -0.75 11.13 -10.30
N THR A 5 0.08 10.23 -9.78
CA THR A 5 1.07 9.48 -10.56
C THR A 5 1.11 8.01 -10.17
N HIS A 6 1.91 7.21 -10.88
CA HIS A 6 1.96 5.75 -10.77
C HIS A 6 2.96 5.29 -9.70
N TRP A 7 2.49 5.06 -8.48
CA TRP A 7 3.35 4.62 -7.38
C TRP A 7 2.72 3.65 -6.39
N ILE A 8 1.46 3.29 -6.59
CA ILE A 8 0.67 2.56 -5.59
C ILE A 8 1.32 1.24 -5.14
N TRP A 9 1.95 0.51 -6.08
CA TRP A 9 2.49 -0.83 -5.84
C TRP A 9 3.66 -0.86 -4.88
N PHE A 10 4.48 0.20 -4.84
CA PHE A 10 5.71 0.24 -4.03
C PHE A 10 5.60 1.14 -2.79
N ILE A 11 4.55 1.97 -2.70
CA ILE A 11 4.21 2.71 -1.47
C ILE A 11 3.25 1.89 -0.59
N PHE A 12 2.26 1.23 -1.20
CA PHE A 12 1.28 0.36 -0.52
C PHE A 12 1.29 -1.03 -1.16
N PRO A 13 2.36 -1.81 -0.95
CA PRO A 13 2.46 -3.14 -1.53
C PRO A 13 1.40 -4.08 -0.94
N GLN A 14 0.94 -5.01 -1.76
CA GLN A 14 -0.06 -6.02 -1.43
C GLN A 14 0.49 -7.41 -1.73
N VAL A 15 -0.24 -8.46 -1.35
CA VAL A 15 0.17 -9.85 -1.62
C VAL A 15 0.41 -10.08 -3.11
N ARG A 16 1.53 -10.73 -3.44
CA ARG A 16 1.87 -11.13 -4.81
C ARG A 16 0.81 -12.10 -5.34
N GLY A 17 0.37 -11.89 -6.57
CA GLY A 17 -0.69 -12.68 -7.21
C GLY A 17 -2.09 -12.06 -7.10
N LEU A 18 -2.30 -11.05 -6.23
CA LEU A 18 -3.58 -10.33 -6.17
C LEU A 18 -3.79 -9.39 -7.38
N GLY A 19 -2.71 -8.94 -8.01
CA GLY A 19 -2.75 -8.15 -9.24
C GLY A 19 -2.04 -8.85 -10.39
N HIS A 20 -2.54 -8.68 -11.60
CA HIS A 20 -2.03 -9.39 -12.79
C HIS A 20 -0.92 -8.64 -13.55
N SER A 21 -0.74 -7.33 -13.32
CA SER A 21 0.29 -6.56 -14.05
C SER A 21 1.71 -6.95 -13.61
N ALA A 22 2.67 -6.84 -14.53
CA ALA A 22 4.08 -7.09 -14.23
C ALA A 22 4.58 -6.24 -13.03
N THR A 23 4.13 -4.99 -12.92
CA THR A 23 4.44 -4.11 -11.79
C THR A 23 3.84 -4.63 -10.47
N ALA A 24 2.62 -5.17 -10.50
CA ALA A 24 1.99 -5.77 -9.31
C ALA A 24 2.69 -7.06 -8.87
N GLN A 25 3.21 -7.85 -9.82
CA GLN A 25 4.00 -9.03 -9.51
C GLN A 25 5.37 -8.64 -8.95
N ARG A 26 6.05 -7.66 -9.57
CA ARG A 26 7.38 -7.18 -9.17
C ARG A 26 7.42 -6.62 -7.75
N TYR A 27 6.43 -5.82 -7.37
CA TYR A 27 6.37 -5.17 -6.05
C TYR A 27 5.46 -5.87 -5.04
N GLY A 28 4.86 -7.00 -5.42
CA GLY A 28 4.00 -7.77 -4.53
C GLY A 28 4.80 -8.53 -3.47
N ILE A 29 4.27 -8.56 -2.24
CA ILE A 29 4.85 -9.27 -1.09
C ILE A 29 4.53 -10.77 -1.21
N ALA A 30 5.53 -11.63 -1.16
CA ALA A 30 5.43 -13.08 -1.38
C ALA A 30 4.90 -13.84 -0.16
N SER A 31 5.19 -13.36 1.05
CA SER A 31 4.96 -14.12 2.28
C SER A 31 4.77 -13.21 3.50
N SER A 32 4.31 -13.81 4.60
CA SER A 32 4.22 -13.12 5.89
C SER A 32 5.61 -12.74 6.44
N ASP A 33 6.65 -13.54 6.17
CA ASP A 33 8.03 -13.20 6.52
C ASP A 33 8.52 -11.96 5.78
N GLU A 34 8.24 -11.86 4.47
CA GLU A 34 8.60 -10.67 3.70
C GLU A 34 7.83 -9.43 4.20
N ALA A 35 6.56 -9.57 4.57
CA ALA A 35 5.79 -8.48 5.18
C ALA A 35 6.41 -8.01 6.51
N ARG A 36 6.81 -8.93 7.39
CA ARG A 36 7.51 -8.62 8.65
C ARG A 36 8.85 -7.94 8.38
N ALA A 37 9.63 -8.45 7.42
CA ALA A 37 10.90 -7.86 7.03
C ALA A 37 10.72 -6.44 6.46
N TYR A 38 9.68 -6.21 5.66
CA TYR A 38 9.34 -4.89 5.13
C TYR A 38 9.04 -3.90 6.26
N LEU A 39 8.26 -4.31 7.27
CA LEU A 39 7.96 -3.49 8.45
C LEU A 39 9.19 -3.22 9.33
N ALA A 40 10.09 -4.18 9.45
CA ALA A 40 11.32 -4.06 10.22
C ALA A 40 12.41 -3.25 9.48
N HIS A 41 12.32 -3.11 8.17
CA HIS A 41 13.31 -2.39 7.38
C HIS A 41 13.37 -0.91 7.79
N PRO A 42 14.57 -0.35 8.07
CA PRO A 42 14.73 0.97 8.70
C PRO A 42 14.19 2.14 7.86
N ILE A 43 13.98 1.93 6.57
CA ILE A 43 13.43 2.95 5.65
C ILE A 43 11.99 2.64 5.25
N LEU A 44 11.64 1.38 5.02
CA LEU A 44 10.36 1.03 4.36
C LEU A 44 9.21 1.00 5.36
N GLY A 45 9.42 0.40 6.53
CA GLY A 45 8.44 0.39 7.61
C GLY A 45 8.02 1.80 8.05
N PRO A 46 8.97 2.70 8.37
CA PRO A 46 8.63 4.09 8.72
C PRO A 46 7.89 4.83 7.60
N ARG A 47 8.29 4.65 6.33
CA ARG A 47 7.60 5.27 5.20
C ARG A 47 6.17 4.78 5.01
N LEU A 48 5.93 3.47 5.14
CA LEU A 48 4.58 2.91 5.05
C LEU A 48 3.67 3.50 6.14
N ARG A 49 4.15 3.54 7.38
CA ARG A 49 3.40 4.15 8.50
C ARG A 49 3.13 5.63 8.28
N GLN A 50 4.13 6.37 7.82
CA GLN A 50 3.98 7.79 7.50
C GLN A 50 2.95 8.02 6.40
N CYS A 51 3.01 7.28 5.30
CA CYS A 51 2.06 7.38 4.20
C CYS A 51 0.64 6.98 4.61
N ALA A 52 0.48 5.89 5.38
CA ALA A 52 -0.80 5.47 5.93
C ALA A 52 -1.38 6.53 6.88
N GLY A 53 -0.54 7.09 7.77
CA GLY A 53 -0.94 8.17 8.68
C GLY A 53 -1.38 9.42 7.92
N LEU A 54 -0.62 9.85 6.91
CA LEU A 54 -0.98 10.99 6.07
C LEU A 54 -2.32 10.77 5.37
N LEU A 55 -2.58 9.57 4.85
CA LEU A 55 -3.85 9.24 4.21
C LEU A 55 -5.02 9.30 5.21
N ALA A 56 -4.80 8.87 6.44
CA ALA A 56 -5.81 8.90 7.52
C ALA A 56 -6.15 10.32 8.00
N THR A 57 -5.32 11.33 7.70
CA THR A 57 -5.59 12.73 8.09
C THR A 57 -6.63 13.45 7.22
N HIS A 58 -7.00 12.89 6.07
CA HIS A 58 -7.98 13.49 5.15
C HIS A 58 -9.43 13.24 5.61
N ALA A 59 -9.81 13.83 6.74
CA ALA A 59 -11.19 13.78 7.24
C ALA A 59 -12.19 14.30 6.19
N GLY A 60 -13.32 13.60 6.06
CA GLY A 60 -14.40 13.97 5.13
C GLY A 60 -14.18 13.54 3.67
N ARG A 61 -13.12 12.78 3.37
CA ARG A 61 -12.90 12.19 2.03
C ARG A 61 -12.65 10.70 2.13
N SER A 62 -13.31 9.94 1.27
CA SER A 62 -13.10 8.51 1.10
C SER A 62 -11.74 8.20 0.47
N ALA A 63 -11.26 6.99 0.68
CA ALA A 63 -10.06 6.49 0.00
C ALA A 63 -10.20 6.56 -1.53
N THR A 64 -11.39 6.27 -2.07
CA THR A 64 -11.68 6.35 -3.51
C THR A 64 -11.58 7.79 -4.03
N GLU A 65 -12.03 8.80 -3.28
CA GLU A 65 -11.86 10.21 -3.67
C GLU A 65 -10.41 10.70 -3.63
N ILE A 66 -9.54 10.04 -2.86
CA ILE A 66 -8.13 10.42 -2.72
C ILE A 66 -7.25 9.66 -3.72
N LEU A 67 -7.49 8.35 -3.88
CA LEU A 67 -6.62 7.43 -4.59
C LEU A 67 -7.17 7.01 -5.95
N GLY A 68 -8.49 7.08 -6.12
CA GLY A 68 -9.21 6.53 -7.26
C GLY A 68 -9.34 5.01 -7.21
N HIS A 69 -10.24 4.48 -8.03
CA HIS A 69 -10.29 3.05 -8.32
C HIS A 69 -9.23 2.70 -9.38
N PRO A 70 -8.48 1.58 -9.24
CA PRO A 70 -8.57 0.52 -8.22
C PRO A 70 -7.59 0.68 -7.04
N ASP A 71 -7.01 1.87 -6.85
CA ASP A 71 -5.93 2.07 -5.88
C ASP A 71 -6.43 2.14 -4.43
N ASP A 72 -7.68 2.50 -4.23
CA ASP A 72 -8.41 2.35 -2.96
C ASP A 72 -8.40 0.89 -2.46
N LEU A 73 -8.70 -0.06 -3.34
CA LEU A 73 -8.66 -1.49 -3.02
C LEU A 73 -7.23 -1.99 -2.75
N LYS A 74 -6.23 -1.42 -3.42
CA LYS A 74 -4.82 -1.76 -3.17
C LYS A 74 -4.38 -1.30 -1.79
N VAL A 75 -4.77 -0.09 -1.36
CA VAL A 75 -4.48 0.38 0.00
C VAL A 75 -5.18 -0.49 1.04
N ARG A 76 -6.46 -0.84 0.84
CA ARG A 76 -7.16 -1.77 1.74
C ARG A 76 -6.42 -3.11 1.85
N SER A 77 -5.99 -3.67 0.71
CA SER A 77 -5.25 -4.93 0.66
C SER A 77 -3.89 -4.83 1.37
N SER A 78 -3.19 -3.72 1.18
CA SER A 78 -1.91 -3.42 1.85
C SER A 78 -2.09 -3.30 3.37
N MET A 79 -3.06 -2.51 3.84
CA MET A 79 -3.33 -2.35 5.28
C MET A 79 -3.76 -3.67 5.92
N THR A 80 -4.53 -4.50 5.20
CA THR A 80 -4.91 -5.85 5.68
C THR A 80 -3.70 -6.77 5.82
N LEU A 81 -2.74 -6.71 4.89
CA LEU A 81 -1.51 -7.49 4.95
C LEU A 81 -0.63 -7.10 6.15
N PHE A 82 -0.44 -5.79 6.35
CA PHE A 82 0.49 -5.26 7.37
C PHE A 82 -0.12 -5.09 8.77
N ALA A 83 -1.43 -5.31 8.93
CA ALA A 83 -2.09 -5.36 10.23
C ALA A 83 -2.02 -6.74 10.90
N ARG A 84 -1.45 -7.75 10.24
CA ARG A 84 -1.22 -9.10 10.76
C ARG A 84 0.17 -9.22 11.39
#